data_AF-A0A0P1GI19-F1
#
_entry.id   AF-A0A0P1GI19-F1
#
_cell.length_a   1.000
_cell.length_b   1.000
_cell.length_c   1.000
_cell.angle_alpha   90.00
_cell.angle_beta   90.00
_cell.angle_gamma   90.00
#
_symmetry.space_group_name_H-M   'P 1'
#
loop_
_entity.id
_entity.type
_entity.pdbx_description
1 polymer ?
#
loop_
_entity_poly.entity_id
_entity_poly.type
_entity_poly.pdbx_seq_one_letter_code
_entity_poly.pdbx_strand_id
1 'polypeptide(L)'
;MTDLKLTIKLKRDLDSGDWFVDRIDAKLERMQFSTRFTPAYPLHLAFRPEVVETMQAHLPIYPAHSVAAIDEIHFRQMDLSLLGVRVIAQKALAGMQSAVISVLHVVGSVQKILSDRLIAEAGFLPNLSTQSSLNG
;
A
#
# COMPACT_ATOMS: atom_id res chain seq x y z
N MET A 1 7.72 8.88 19.13
CA MET A 1 7.75 7.89 18.02
C MET A 1 7.06 8.54 16.84
N THR A 2 7.77 8.78 15.75
CA THR A 2 7.17 9.37 14.54
C THR A 2 6.29 8.32 13.88
N ASP A 3 4.99 8.57 13.83
CA ASP A 3 4.02 7.62 13.30
C ASP A 3 3.80 7.86 11.80
N LEU A 4 4.18 6.88 10.98
CA LEU A 4 4.03 6.92 9.52
C LEU A 4 2.88 5.99 9.11
N LYS A 5 1.86 6.58 8.50
CA LYS A 5 0.70 5.85 7.97
C LYS A 5 0.75 5.81 6.46
N LEU A 6 0.39 4.67 5.89
CA LEU A 6 0.20 4.55 4.45
C LEU A 6 -1.25 4.27 4.11
N THR A 7 -1.69 4.79 2.98
CA THR A 7 -2.94 4.41 2.35
C THR A 7 -2.68 4.16 0.88
N ILE A 8 -3.06 2.98 0.39
CA ILE A 8 -2.85 2.55 -0.98
C ILE A 8 -4.23 2.33 -1.59
N LYS A 9 -4.54 3.08 -2.64
CA LYS A 9 -5.76 2.92 -3.43
C LYS A 9 -5.47 2.05 -4.63
N LEU A 10 -6.23 0.98 -4.75
CA LEU A 10 -6.10 -0.02 -5.78
C LEU A 10 -7.37 -0.09 -6.63
N LYS A 11 -7.17 -0.47 -7.88
CA LYS A 11 -8.21 -0.83 -8.85
C LYS A 11 -7.90 -2.22 -9.37
N ARG A 12 -8.93 -3.04 -9.50
CA ARG A 12 -8.89 -4.35 -10.14
C ARG A 12 -9.74 -4.26 -11.38
N ASP A 13 -9.16 -4.67 -12.50
CA ASP A 13 -9.93 -4.99 -13.68
C ASP A 13 -10.59 -6.36 -13.47
N LEU A 14 -11.92 -6.43 -13.54
CA LEU A 14 -12.64 -7.67 -13.30
C LEU A 14 -12.58 -8.64 -14.50
N ASP A 15 -12.23 -8.15 -15.70
CA ASP A 15 -12.11 -8.99 -16.88
C ASP A 15 -10.78 -9.78 -16.87
N SER A 16 -9.66 -9.10 -16.61
CA SER A 16 -8.34 -9.74 -16.46
C SER A 16 -8.08 -10.30 -15.06
N GLY A 17 -8.73 -9.74 -14.05
CA GLY A 17 -8.46 -10.02 -12.64
C GLY A 17 -7.26 -9.23 -12.07
N ASP A 18 -6.57 -8.44 -12.89
CA ASP A 18 -5.32 -7.76 -12.53
C ASP A 18 -5.55 -6.56 -11.61
N TRP A 19 -4.61 -6.35 -10.69
CA TRP A 19 -4.60 -5.21 -9.77
C TRP A 19 -3.63 -4.12 -10.21
N PHE A 20 -4.07 -2.87 -10.03
CA PHE A 20 -3.39 -1.63 -10.38
C PHE A 20 -3.44 -0.65 -9.21
N VAL A 21 -2.38 0.11 -9.03
CA VAL A 21 -2.24 1.18 -8.05
C VAL A 21 -2.75 2.48 -8.67
N ASP A 22 -3.77 3.07 -8.07
CA ASP A 22 -4.30 4.38 -8.45
C ASP A 22 -3.57 5.50 -7.70
N ARG A 23 -3.30 5.29 -6.41
CA ARG A 23 -2.71 6.31 -5.54
C ARG A 23 -2.04 5.71 -4.32
N ILE A 24 -0.94 6.31 -3.91
CA ILE A 24 -0.27 6.05 -2.63
C ILE A 24 -0.27 7.36 -1.83
N ASP A 25 -0.82 7.33 -0.62
CA ASP A 25 -0.77 8.41 0.34
C ASP A 25 0.10 8.00 1.52
N ALA A 26 1.06 8.85 1.90
CA ALA A 26 1.88 8.69 3.09
C ALA A 26 1.67 9.88 4.03
N LYS A 27 1.40 9.60 5.30
CA LYS A 27 1.21 10.63 6.33
C LYS A 27 2.23 10.45 7.45
N LEU A 28 3.06 11.47 7.64
CA LEU A 28 4.07 11.54 8.70
C LEU A 28 3.78 12.76 9.58
N GLU A 29 3.26 12.56 10.78
CA GLU A 29 2.85 13.64 11.69
C GLU A 29 1.89 14.65 11.01
N ARG A 30 2.39 15.87 10.71
CA ARG A 30 1.66 16.96 10.02
C ARG A 30 1.87 16.99 8.51
N MET A 31 2.78 16.19 7.98
CA MET A 31 3.09 16.11 6.55
C MET A 31 2.27 15.02 5.87
N GLN A 32 1.78 15.31 4.67
CA GLN A 32 1.11 14.35 3.81
C GLN A 32 1.74 14.39 2.42
N PHE A 33 2.12 13.23 1.93
CA PHE A 33 2.65 13.00 0.60
C PHE A 33 1.66 12.14 -0.17
N SER A 34 1.47 12.43 -1.46
CA SER A 34 0.53 11.71 -2.30
C SER A 34 1.13 11.55 -3.69
N THR A 35 1.21 10.31 -4.15
CA THR A 35 1.58 9.97 -5.52
C THR A 35 0.35 9.37 -6.20
N ARG A 36 -0.16 10.03 -7.25
CA ARG A 36 -1.28 9.53 -8.06
C ARG A 36 -0.76 9.03 -9.39
N PHE A 37 -1.23 7.87 -9.82
CA PHE A 37 -0.88 7.27 -11.10
C PHE A 37 -1.97 7.53 -12.13
N THR A 38 -1.60 8.12 -13.27
CA THR A 38 -2.51 8.33 -14.41
C THR A 38 -1.77 7.96 -15.70
N PRO A 39 -2.04 6.78 -16.30
CA PRO A 39 -3.00 5.76 -15.89
C PRO A 39 -2.58 5.03 -14.60
N ALA A 40 -3.48 4.22 -14.03
CA ALA A 40 -3.17 3.39 -12.86
C ALA A 40 -1.99 2.44 -13.17
N TYR A 41 -1.09 2.25 -12.21
CA TYR A 41 0.18 1.55 -12.42
C TYR A 41 0.07 0.07 -12.00
N PRO A 42 0.57 -0.91 -12.77
CA PRO A 42 0.43 -2.33 -12.40
C PRO A 42 0.99 -2.63 -11.00
N LEU A 43 0.23 -3.34 -10.16
CA LEU A 43 0.60 -3.61 -8.76
C LEU A 43 1.96 -4.30 -8.64
N HIS A 44 2.17 -5.32 -9.48
CA HIS A 44 3.42 -6.10 -9.51
C HIS A 44 4.64 -5.30 -9.99
N LEU A 45 4.43 -4.13 -10.61
CA LEU A 45 5.49 -3.20 -10.97
C LEU A 45 5.66 -2.08 -9.95
N ALA A 46 4.65 -1.79 -9.12
CA ALA A 46 4.71 -0.69 -8.15
C ALA A 46 5.51 -1.07 -6.89
N PHE A 47 5.39 -2.32 -6.45
CA PHE A 47 5.93 -2.79 -5.18
C PHE A 47 6.89 -3.96 -5.37
N ARG A 48 7.70 -4.23 -4.34
CA ARG A 48 8.56 -5.42 -4.32
C ARG A 48 7.73 -6.71 -4.27
N PRO A 49 8.20 -7.82 -4.86
CA PRO A 49 7.43 -9.06 -4.97
C PRO A 49 6.85 -9.55 -3.63
N GLU A 50 7.65 -9.52 -2.57
CA GLU A 50 7.25 -9.97 -1.22
C GLU A 50 6.15 -9.10 -0.59
N VAL A 51 6.12 -7.81 -0.92
CA VAL A 51 5.06 -6.90 -0.51
C VAL A 51 3.79 -7.18 -1.31
N VAL A 52 3.93 -7.42 -2.62
CA VAL A 52 2.81 -7.76 -3.51
C VAL A 52 2.14 -9.05 -3.06
N GLU A 53 2.91 -10.11 -2.79
CA GLU A 53 2.40 -11.39 -2.31
C GLU A 53 1.61 -11.23 -1.01
N THR A 54 2.17 -10.50 -0.05
CA THR A 54 1.50 -10.20 1.22
C THR A 54 0.21 -9.42 1.02
N MET A 55 0.22 -8.39 0.16
CA MET A 55 -0.97 -7.60 -0.15
C MET A 55 -2.05 -8.46 -0.82
N GLN A 56 -1.68 -9.24 -1.85
CA GLN A 56 -2.60 -10.06 -2.63
C GLN A 56 -3.28 -11.14 -1.81
N ALA A 57 -2.58 -11.76 -0.86
CA ALA A 57 -3.17 -12.74 0.06
C ALA A 57 -4.34 -12.16 0.88
N HIS A 58 -4.44 -10.84 1.01
CA HIS A 58 -5.44 -10.15 1.81
C HIS A 58 -6.36 -9.25 0.99
N LEU A 59 -6.18 -9.22 -0.33
CA LEU A 59 -7.09 -8.49 -1.21
C LEU A 59 -8.40 -9.25 -1.37
N PRO A 60 -9.54 -8.55 -1.43
CA PRO A 60 -10.84 -9.17 -1.57
C PRO A 60 -10.92 -9.93 -2.91
N ILE A 61 -11.09 -11.24 -2.82
CA ILE A 61 -11.22 -12.13 -3.99
C ILE A 61 -12.55 -11.87 -4.71
N TYR A 62 -13.62 -11.63 -3.93
CA TYR A 62 -14.96 -11.38 -4.46
C TYR A 62 -15.29 -9.89 -4.46
N PRO A 63 -15.91 -9.37 -5.52
CA PRO A 63 -16.43 -8.00 -5.57
C PRO A 63 -17.60 -7.87 -4.59
N ALA A 64 -17.34 -7.40 -3.37
CA ALA A 64 -18.39 -7.11 -2.40
C ALA A 64 -18.68 -5.61 -2.30
N HIS A 65 -19.96 -5.26 -2.14
CA HIS A 65 -20.41 -3.89 -1.87
C HIS A 65 -20.36 -3.56 -0.38
N SER A 66 -19.22 -3.77 0.28
CA SER A 66 -19.11 -3.55 1.73
C SER A 66 -17.72 -3.09 2.17
N VAL A 67 -17.65 -2.42 3.32
CA VAL A 67 -16.39 -2.18 4.04
C VAL A 67 -15.93 -3.53 4.61
N ALA A 68 -14.89 -4.11 4.04
CA ALA A 68 -14.23 -5.27 4.64
C ALA A 68 -13.09 -4.74 5.50
N ALA A 69 -13.21 -4.85 6.83
CA ALA A 69 -12.04 -4.79 7.72
C ALA A 69 -11.43 -6.19 7.70
N ILE A 70 -10.36 -6.35 6.92
CA ILE A 70 -9.59 -7.60 6.88
C ILE A 70 -8.48 -7.47 7.91
N ASP A 71 -8.17 -8.59 8.55
CA ASP A 71 -7.29 -8.82 9.69
C ASP A 71 -6.04 -7.93 9.78
N GLU A 72 -5.54 -7.76 11.01
CA GLU A 72 -4.30 -7.04 11.25
C GLU A 72 -3.10 -7.85 10.77
N ILE A 73 -2.47 -7.42 9.68
CA ILE A 73 -1.28 -8.11 9.15
C ILE A 73 -0.03 -7.36 9.58
N HIS A 74 0.94 -8.13 10.06
CA HIS A 74 2.28 -7.64 10.37
C HIS A 74 3.23 -8.18 9.30
N PHE A 75 3.75 -7.28 8.47
CA PHE A 75 4.80 -7.60 7.51
C PHE A 75 6.14 -7.13 8.08
N ARG A 76 7.13 -8.02 8.16
CA ARG A 76 8.47 -7.68 8.60
C ARG A 76 9.51 -8.22 7.62
N GLN A 77 10.36 -7.33 7.13
CA GLN A 77 11.48 -7.68 6.27
C GLN A 77 12.67 -6.79 6.61
N MET A 78 13.76 -7.41 7.09
CA MET A 78 14.98 -6.72 7.55
C MET A 78 14.67 -5.54 8.48
N ASP A 79 14.73 -4.31 7.96
CA ASP A 79 14.55 -3.04 8.67
C ASP A 79 13.24 -2.33 8.31
N LEU A 80 12.33 -3.01 7.62
CA LEU A 80 10.98 -2.56 7.33
C LEU A 80 9.98 -3.38 8.15
N SER A 81 9.05 -2.70 8.83
CA SER A 81 7.86 -3.33 9.40
C SER A 81 6.61 -2.54 9.06
N LEU A 82 5.60 -3.23 8.53
CA LEU A 82 4.25 -2.69 8.30
C LEU A 82 3.33 -3.34 9.32
N LEU A 83 2.76 -2.55 10.21
CA LEU A 83 1.85 -3.02 11.26
C LEU A 83 0.46 -2.43 11.02
N GLY A 84 -0.57 -3.21 11.31
CA GLY A 84 -1.95 -2.78 11.09
C GLY A 84 -2.31 -2.63 9.61
N VAL A 85 -1.78 -3.48 8.74
CA VAL A 85 -2.22 -3.52 7.34
C VAL A 85 -3.64 -4.09 7.30
N ARG A 86 -4.56 -3.38 6.66
CA ARG A 86 -5.97 -3.78 6.54
C ARG A 86 -6.60 -3.21 5.28
N VAL A 87 -7.52 -3.95 4.68
CA VAL A 87 -8.48 -3.36 3.74
C VAL A 87 -9.49 -2.54 4.54
N ILE A 88 -9.84 -1.33 4.09
CA ILE A 88 -10.78 -0.44 4.80
C ILE A 88 -11.96 0.01 3.95
N ALA A 89 -11.90 -0.24 2.64
CA ALA A 89 -12.99 0.01 1.72
C ALA A 89 -12.83 -0.85 0.48
N GLN A 90 -13.94 -1.30 -0.07
CA GLN A 90 -14.01 -1.83 -1.42
C GLN A 90 -15.32 -1.43 -2.09
N LYS A 91 -15.30 -1.37 -3.41
CA LYS A 91 -16.48 -1.12 -4.22
C LYS A 91 -16.28 -1.75 -5.60
N ALA A 92 -17.25 -2.50 -6.07
CA ALA A 92 -17.31 -2.91 -7.47
C ALA A 92 -18.34 -2.06 -8.23
N LEU A 93 -17.99 -1.60 -9.42
CA LEU A 93 -18.88 -0.90 -10.33
C LEU A 93 -18.36 -1.02 -11.77
N ALA A 94 -19.24 -1.35 -12.72
CA ALA A 94 -18.97 -1.31 -14.15
C ALA A 94 -17.66 -2.02 -14.58
N GLY A 95 -17.49 -3.29 -14.17
CA GLY A 95 -16.31 -4.08 -14.53
C GLY A 95 -15.04 -3.74 -13.73
N MET A 96 -15.09 -2.78 -12.79
CA MET A 96 -13.95 -2.40 -11.98
C MET A 96 -14.22 -2.60 -10.49
N GLN A 97 -13.27 -3.17 -9.76
CA GLN A 97 -13.30 -3.22 -8.30
C GLN A 97 -12.23 -2.28 -7.73
N SER A 98 -12.62 -1.35 -6.87
CA SER A 98 -11.68 -0.53 -6.10
C SER A 98 -11.48 -1.15 -4.72
N ALA A 99 -10.25 -1.09 -4.21
CA ALA A 99 -9.94 -1.42 -2.81
C ALA A 99 -9.03 -0.35 -2.20
N VAL A 100 -9.16 -0.11 -0.91
CA VAL A 100 -8.28 0.77 -0.15
C VAL A 100 -7.60 -0.03 0.94
N ILE A 101 -6.27 -0.11 0.88
CA ILE A 101 -5.44 -0.68 1.93
C ILE A 101 -4.92 0.46 2.80
N SER A 102 -5.00 0.29 4.12
CA SER A 102 -4.41 1.19 5.10
C SER A 102 -3.35 0.43 5.88
N VAL A 103 -2.19 1.06 6.11
CA VAL A 103 -1.15 0.60 7.03
C VAL A 103 -1.08 1.60 8.17
N LEU A 104 -1.33 1.12 9.39
CA LEU A 104 -1.41 1.99 10.57
C LEU A 104 -0.05 2.47 11.05
N HIS A 105 0.97 1.62 10.99
CA HIS A 105 2.33 1.99 11.39
C HIS A 105 3.35 1.43 10.41
N VAL A 106 4.22 2.29 9.92
CA VAL A 106 5.41 1.91 9.16
C VAL A 106 6.65 2.23 9.97
N VAL A 107 7.46 1.20 10.24
CA VAL A 107 8.78 1.29 10.85
C VAL A 107 9.82 1.05 9.75
N GLY A 108 10.79 1.95 9.62
CA GLY A 108 11.78 1.90 8.54
C GLY A 108 11.43 2.82 7.37
N SER A 109 12.06 2.59 6.21
CA SER A 109 11.90 3.43 5.02
C SER A 109 10.76 2.96 4.12
N VAL A 110 9.83 3.85 3.79
CA VAL A 110 8.73 3.57 2.84
C VAL A 110 9.27 3.22 1.46
N GLN A 111 10.41 3.76 1.03
CA GLN A 111 10.97 3.42 -0.30
C GLN A 111 11.27 1.93 -0.43
N LYS A 112 11.46 1.21 0.69
CA LYS A 112 11.71 -0.23 0.69
C LYS A 112 10.50 -1.08 0.32
N ILE A 113 9.28 -0.53 0.32
CA ILE A 113 8.11 -1.26 -0.21
C ILE A 113 8.00 -1.14 -1.74
N LEU A 114 8.60 -0.09 -2.32
CA LEU A 114 8.47 0.23 -3.73
C LEU A 114 9.45 -0.61 -4.55
N SER A 115 9.09 -0.89 -5.80
CA SER A 115 10.00 -1.51 -6.74
C SER A 115 11.09 -0.52 -7.16
N ASP A 116 12.27 -1.03 -7.53
CA ASP A 116 13.36 -0.20 -8.06
C ASP A 116 12.94 0.55 -9.33
N ARG A 117 12.09 -0.09 -10.14
CA ARG A 117 11.50 0.50 -11.34
C ARG A 117 10.67 1.73 -11.01
N LEU A 118 9.77 1.61 -10.03
CA LEU A 118 8.92 2.73 -9.63
C LEU A 118 9.76 3.85 -9.01
N ILE A 119 10.80 3.53 -8.23
CA ILE A 119 11.70 4.54 -7.67
C ILE A 119 12.40 5.32 -8.79
N ALA A 120 12.89 4.62 -9.82
CA ALA A 120 13.55 5.23 -10.97
C ALA A 120 12.59 6.08 -11.84
N GLU A 121 11.35 5.63 -12.02
CA GLU A 121 10.36 6.29 -12.88
C GLU A 121 9.61 7.43 -12.18
N ALA A 122 9.29 7.30 -10.89
CA ALA A 122 8.35 8.19 -10.23
C ALA A 122 8.98 9.45 -9.64
N GLY A 123 10.26 9.45 -9.26
CA GLY A 123 10.86 10.59 -8.55
C GLY A 123 10.10 11.05 -7.29
N PHE A 124 9.19 10.22 -6.76
CA PHE A 124 8.16 10.65 -5.80
C PHE A 124 7.84 9.56 -4.77
N LEU A 125 8.64 9.58 -3.71
CA LEU A 125 8.25 9.66 -2.30
C LEU A 125 9.56 10.09 -1.62
N PRO A 126 9.60 11.18 -0.83
CA PRO A 126 10.80 11.47 -0.05
C PRO A 126 11.16 10.21 0.75
N ASN A 127 12.45 10.00 1.05
CA ASN A 127 12.86 8.88 1.88
C ASN A 127 12.31 9.08 3.31
N LEU A 128 11.03 8.73 3.48
CA LEU A 128 10.32 8.79 4.75
C LEU A 128 10.75 7.56 5.52
N SER A 129 11.63 7.79 6.48
CA SER A 129 12.10 6.77 7.41
C SER A 129 11.65 7.12 8.81
N THR A 130 11.17 6.12 9.53
CA THR A 130 10.96 6.19 10.97
C THR A 130 12.04 5.33 11.62
N GLN A 131 12.75 5.89 12.60
CA GLN A 131 13.69 5.12 13.40
C GLN A 131 12.93 4.39 14.51
N SER A 132 13.19 3.09 14.70
CA SER A 132 12.82 2.45 15.96
C SER A 132 13.79 2.93 17.03
N SER A 133 13.33 3.73 17.98
CA SER A 133 14.08 3.97 19.21
C SER A 133 13.97 2.71 20.09
N LEU A 134 14.70 1.65 19.74
CA LEU A 134 15.00 0.57 20.67
C LEU A 134 16.21 1.01 21.49
N ASN A 135 15.98 1.93 22.45
CA ASN A 135 16.86 2.16 23.58
C ASN A 135 16.05 1.82 24.83
N GLY A 136 16.46 0.74 25.51
CA GLY A 136 15.87 0.24 26.76
C GLY A 136 15.99 -1.26 26.84
#